data_AF-A0A1I7EKC6-F1
#
_entry.id   AF-A0A1I7EKC6-F1
#
_cell.length_a   1.000
_cell.length_b   1.000
_cell.length_c   1.000
_cell.angle_alpha   90.00
_cell.angle_beta   90.00
_cell.angle_gamma   90.00
#
_symmetry.space_group_name_H-M   'P 1'
#
loop_
_entity.id
_entity.type
_entity.pdbx_description
1 polymer ?
#
loop_
_entity_poly.entity_id
_entity_poly.type
_entity_poly.pdbx_seq_one_letter_code
_entity_poly.pdbx_strand_id
1 'polypeptide(L)'
;MITYTSIIGSAAEPRIADLLHSLEHHGRVDYVTLAADDIKRHRLRARTQRGDECGIALDRDMHLFDGAVLRLDRDAALVVRTEDTRWLRLAPRDAAAALELGYFAGNMHWKVRFGRGALEIAVKGALDDYLQRLAPMLADQRIRLANEVSDGREHHHV
;
A
#
# COMPACT_ATOMS: atom_id res chain seq x y z
N MET A 1 8.09 -23.46 0.57
CA MET A 1 7.20 -22.29 0.52
C MET A 1 5.87 -22.67 1.14
N ILE A 2 5.47 -22.03 2.25
CA ILE A 2 4.18 -22.27 2.90
C ILE A 2 3.10 -21.49 2.16
N THR A 3 1.89 -22.05 2.04
CA THR A 3 0.73 -21.37 1.45
C THR A 3 -0.37 -21.23 2.49
N TYR A 4 -0.84 -20.00 2.70
CA TYR A 4 -1.94 -19.67 3.61
C TYR A 4 -3.24 -19.58 2.82
N THR A 5 -4.22 -20.38 3.20
CA THR A 5 -5.52 -20.48 2.50
C THR A 5 -6.69 -19.90 3.28
N SER A 6 -6.46 -19.46 4.51
CA SER A 6 -7.48 -18.87 5.37
C SER A 6 -6.91 -17.75 6.24
N ILE A 7 -7.81 -17.01 6.86
CA ILE A 7 -7.55 -15.97 7.86
C ILE A 7 -8.07 -16.52 9.19
N ILE A 8 -7.21 -16.57 10.21
CA ILE A 8 -7.55 -17.06 11.55
C ILE A 8 -8.43 -16.04 12.29
N GLY A 9 -8.19 -14.76 12.05
CA GLY A 9 -8.96 -13.65 12.59
C GLY A 9 -8.20 -12.34 12.44
N SER A 10 -8.67 -11.32 13.15
CA SER A 10 -8.04 -10.00 13.20
C SER A 10 -7.10 -9.87 14.39
N ALA A 11 -5.94 -9.25 14.19
CA ALA A 11 -5.01 -8.88 15.26
C ALA A 11 -5.63 -7.91 16.28
N ALA A 12 -6.73 -7.24 15.94
CA ALA A 12 -7.50 -6.39 16.85
C ALA A 12 -8.47 -7.16 17.74
N GLU A 13 -8.74 -8.45 17.47
CA GLU A 13 -9.57 -9.27 18.35
C GLU A 13 -8.84 -9.52 19.67
N PRO A 14 -9.46 -9.26 20.84
CA PRO A 14 -8.76 -9.32 22.13
C PRO A 14 -8.01 -10.63 22.38
N ARG A 15 -8.63 -11.76 22.06
CA ARG A 15 -8.03 -13.09 22.23
C ARG A 15 -6.79 -13.31 21.36
N ILE A 16 -6.82 -12.79 20.13
CA ILE A 16 -5.71 -12.89 19.20
C ILE A 16 -4.62 -11.90 19.58
N ALA A 17 -4.98 -10.68 19.96
CA ALA A 17 -4.05 -9.65 20.42
C ALA A 17 -3.19 -10.14 21.60
N ASP A 18 -3.79 -10.78 22.61
CA ASP A 18 -3.07 -11.31 23.77
C ASP A 18 -2.06 -12.41 23.38
N LEU A 19 -2.45 -13.29 22.44
CA LEU A 19 -1.58 -14.34 21.91
C LEU A 19 -0.44 -13.76 21.07
N LEU A 20 -0.74 -12.80 20.20
CA LEU A 20 0.26 -12.09 19.40
C LEU A 20 1.25 -11.36 20.29
N HIS A 21 0.79 -10.66 21.33
CA HIS A 21 1.65 -9.96 22.26
C HIS A 21 2.64 -10.92 22.94
N SER A 22 2.14 -12.08 23.39
CA SER A 22 2.97 -13.13 23.98
C SER A 22 4.04 -13.64 23.00
N LEU A 23 3.67 -13.88 21.74
CA LEU A 23 4.62 -14.32 20.70
C LEU A 23 5.61 -13.21 20.29
N GLU A 24 5.17 -11.96 20.30
CA GLU A 24 5.98 -10.81 19.88
C GLU A 24 7.13 -10.56 20.85
N HIS A 25 6.90 -10.70 22.16
CA HIS A 25 7.95 -10.68 23.20
C HIS A 25 9.05 -11.71 22.97
N HIS A 26 8.72 -12.83 22.33
CA HIS A 26 9.66 -13.89 22.01
C HIS A 26 10.23 -13.80 20.59
N GLY A 27 9.93 -12.72 19.85
CA GLY A 27 10.35 -12.57 18.47
C GLY A 27 9.80 -13.68 17.58
N ARG A 28 8.55 -14.12 17.79
CA ARG A 28 7.87 -15.19 17.02
C ARG A 28 6.75 -14.68 16.11
N VAL A 29 6.50 -13.37 16.10
CA VAL A 29 5.60 -12.75 15.13
C VAL A 29 6.40 -12.29 13.93
N ASP A 30 5.95 -12.69 12.75
CA ASP A 30 6.43 -12.19 11.47
C ASP A 30 5.32 -11.42 10.76
N TYR A 31 5.70 -10.57 9.83
CA TYR A 31 4.79 -9.68 9.13
C TYR A 31 4.95 -9.83 7.63
N VAL A 32 3.84 -9.78 6.91
CA VAL A 32 3.83 -9.64 5.46
C VAL A 32 3.26 -8.27 5.11
N THR A 33 4.10 -7.38 4.57
CA THR A 33 3.67 -6.05 4.15
C THR A 33 3.16 -6.13 2.72
N LEU A 34 1.91 -5.72 2.49
CA LEU A 34 1.25 -5.76 1.19
C LEU A 34 0.83 -4.35 0.76
N ALA A 35 1.04 -4.04 -0.51
CA ALA A 35 0.49 -2.82 -1.10
C ALA A 35 -1.05 -2.87 -1.11
N ALA A 36 -1.70 -1.70 -1.10
CA ALA A 36 -3.16 -1.59 -1.09
C ALA A 36 -3.87 -2.37 -2.22
N ASP A 37 -3.20 -2.53 -3.37
CA ASP A 37 -3.76 -3.28 -4.50
C ASP A 37 -3.56 -4.81 -4.35
N ASP A 38 -2.53 -5.25 -3.62
CA ASP A 38 -2.28 -6.67 -3.36
C ASP A 38 -3.24 -7.24 -2.30
N ILE A 39 -3.71 -6.42 -1.36
CA ILE A 39 -4.75 -6.80 -0.39
C ILE A 39 -6.03 -7.29 -1.10
N LYS A 40 -6.33 -6.73 -2.27
CA LYS A 40 -7.52 -7.08 -3.07
C LYS A 40 -7.36 -8.41 -3.81
N ARG A 41 -6.18 -9.02 -3.81
CA ARG A 41 -5.90 -10.25 -4.54
C ARG A 41 -6.12 -11.46 -3.65
N HIS A 42 -6.91 -12.42 -4.14
CA HIS A 42 -7.08 -13.71 -3.45
C HIS A 42 -5.84 -14.62 -3.59
N ARG A 43 -5.03 -14.40 -4.62
CA ARG A 43 -3.84 -15.21 -4.91
C ARG A 43 -2.63 -14.34 -5.20
N LEU A 44 -1.62 -14.44 -4.35
CA LEU A 44 -0.33 -13.79 -4.56
C LEU A 44 0.82 -14.58 -3.90
N ARG A 45 2.03 -14.34 -4.39
CA ARG A 45 3.26 -14.70 -3.68
C ARG A 45 3.75 -13.45 -2.96
N ALA A 46 4.19 -13.61 -1.72
CA ALA A 46 4.71 -12.53 -0.91
C ALA A 46 5.99 -12.98 -0.19
N ARG A 47 6.75 -12.01 0.28
CA ARG A 47 7.90 -12.21 1.14
C ARG A 47 7.60 -11.59 2.50
N THR A 48 7.87 -12.32 3.58
CA THR A 48 7.72 -11.78 4.93
C THR A 48 8.87 -10.83 5.26
N GLN A 49 8.75 -10.08 6.35
CA GLN A 49 9.79 -9.16 6.82
C GLN A 49 11.08 -9.90 7.21
N ARG A 50 10.99 -11.17 7.60
CA ARG A 50 12.16 -12.05 7.83
C ARG A 50 12.80 -12.59 6.56
N GLY A 51 12.19 -12.34 5.40
CA GLY A 51 12.71 -12.76 4.09
C GLY A 51 12.13 -14.08 3.58
N ASP A 52 11.25 -14.74 4.35
CA ASP A 52 10.64 -16.02 3.98
C ASP A 52 9.62 -15.85 2.85
N GLU A 53 9.65 -16.74 1.86
CA GLU A 53 8.65 -16.77 0.79
C GLU A 53 7.39 -17.52 1.23
N CYS A 54 6.24 -16.90 1.00
CA CYS A 54 4.94 -17.52 1.22
C CYS A 54 3.96 -17.26 0.07
N GLY A 55 3.00 -18.17 -0.08
CA GLY A 55 1.82 -17.99 -0.91
C GLY A 55 0.62 -17.59 -0.07
N ILE A 56 -0.21 -16.69 -0.58
CA ILE A 56 -1.54 -16.42 -0.06
C ILE A 56 -2.52 -16.88 -1.13
N ALA A 57 -3.45 -17.76 -0.77
CA ALA A 57 -4.42 -18.36 -1.68
C ALA A 57 -5.78 -18.52 -0.98
N LEU A 58 -6.45 -17.40 -0.78
CA LEU A 58 -7.75 -17.32 -0.10
C LEU A 58 -8.90 -17.74 -1.02
N ASP A 59 -9.99 -18.19 -0.40
CA ASP A 59 -11.28 -18.37 -1.07
C ASP A 59 -11.86 -17.01 -1.54
N ARG A 60 -12.83 -17.07 -2.46
CA ARG A 60 -13.37 -15.89 -3.15
C ARG A 60 -14.19 -14.96 -2.24
N ASP A 61 -14.69 -15.49 -1.14
CA ASP A 61 -15.45 -14.77 -0.11
C ASP A 61 -14.53 -14.09 0.91
N MET A 62 -13.27 -14.53 1.02
CA MET A 62 -12.28 -14.00 1.95
C MET A 62 -11.45 -12.89 1.32
N HIS A 63 -11.26 -11.81 2.07
CA HIS A 63 -10.46 -10.66 1.67
C HIS A 63 -9.40 -10.37 2.72
N LEU A 64 -8.18 -10.05 2.28
CA LEU A 64 -7.14 -9.57 3.19
C LEU A 64 -7.52 -8.19 3.71
N PHE A 65 -7.01 -7.86 4.89
CA PHE A 65 -7.14 -6.55 5.52
C PHE A 65 -5.93 -6.31 6.43
N ASP A 66 -5.74 -5.06 6.85
CA ASP A 66 -4.68 -4.72 7.79
C ASP A 66 -4.87 -5.42 9.13
N GLY A 67 -3.84 -6.10 9.62
CA GLY A 67 -3.93 -6.92 10.83
C GLY A 67 -4.58 -8.29 10.62
N ALA A 68 -4.86 -8.73 9.39
CA ALA A 68 -5.32 -10.10 9.16
C ALA A 68 -4.24 -11.11 9.58
N VAL A 69 -4.63 -12.09 10.41
CA VAL A 69 -3.71 -13.12 10.91
C VAL A 69 -3.83 -14.38 10.05
N LEU A 70 -2.76 -14.72 9.32
CA LEU A 70 -2.71 -15.86 8.40
C LEU A 70 -2.22 -17.15 9.07
N ARG A 71 -1.47 -16.99 10.17
CA ARG A 71 -0.99 -18.09 11.00
C ARG A 71 -1.00 -17.65 12.45
N LEU A 72 -1.47 -18.51 13.32
CA LEU A 72 -1.38 -18.34 14.77
C LEU A 72 -1.28 -19.71 15.42
N ASP A 73 -0.10 -20.06 15.91
CA ASP A 73 0.14 -21.26 16.71
C ASP A 73 1.11 -20.97 17.87
N ARG A 74 1.57 -22.02 18.57
CA ARG A 74 2.46 -21.85 19.74
C ARG A 74 3.87 -21.41 19.36
N ASP A 75 4.26 -21.60 18.10
CA ASP A 75 5.62 -21.41 17.62
C ASP A 75 5.78 -20.12 16.81
N ALA A 76 4.75 -19.69 16.09
CA ALA A 76 4.79 -18.47 15.30
C ALA A 76 3.41 -17.88 14.99
N ALA A 77 3.43 -16.59 14.63
CA ALA A 77 2.32 -15.93 13.98
C ALA A 77 2.77 -15.18 12.72
N LEU A 78 1.88 -15.09 11.72
CA LEU A 78 2.07 -14.26 10.54
C LEU A 78 0.91 -13.29 10.42
N VAL A 79 1.22 -11.99 10.42
CA VAL A 79 0.23 -10.92 10.38
C VAL A 79 0.42 -10.07 9.12
N VAL A 80 -0.67 -9.75 8.44
CA VAL A 80 -0.69 -8.87 7.28
C VAL A 80 -0.60 -7.42 7.76
N ARG A 81 0.28 -6.64 7.15
CA ARG A 81 0.32 -5.19 7.28
C ARG A 81 0.13 -4.55 5.92
N THR A 82 -0.57 -3.43 5.89
CA THR A 82 -0.73 -2.66 4.65
C THR A 82 0.38 -1.63 4.54
N GLU A 83 1.00 -1.52 3.38
CA GLU A 83 1.98 -0.45 3.14
C GLU A 83 1.27 0.89 3.04
N ASP A 84 1.78 1.88 3.78
CA ASP A 84 1.35 3.26 3.62
C ASP A 84 1.66 3.71 2.19
N THR A 85 0.61 4.08 1.46
CA THR A 85 0.77 4.51 0.08
C THR A 85 1.45 5.87 0.06
N ARG A 86 2.68 5.92 -0.47
CA ARG A 86 3.38 7.18 -0.72
C ARG A 86 2.73 7.91 -1.89
N TRP A 87 2.33 9.15 -1.68
CA TRP A 87 1.70 9.98 -2.71
C TRP A 87 2.66 11.07 -3.19
N LEU A 88 2.97 11.08 -4.48
CA LEU A 88 3.67 12.16 -5.16
C LEU A 88 2.67 13.24 -5.55
N ARG A 89 2.77 14.41 -4.91
CA ARG A 89 1.86 15.53 -5.13
C ARG A 89 2.41 16.52 -6.14
N LEU A 90 1.63 16.78 -7.19
CA LEU A 90 1.97 17.66 -8.30
C LEU A 90 0.94 18.77 -8.43
N ALA A 91 1.39 20.01 -8.27
CA ALA A 91 0.58 21.18 -8.53
C ALA A 91 0.77 21.63 -9.99
N PRO A 92 -0.27 21.60 -10.83
CA PRO A 92 -0.21 22.22 -12.15
C PRO A 92 -0.17 23.75 -12.02
N ARG A 93 0.46 24.42 -12.98
CA ARG A 93 0.53 25.89 -13.04
C ARG A 93 -0.84 26.52 -13.34
N ASP A 94 -1.60 25.88 -14.23
CA ASP A 94 -2.87 26.37 -14.75
C ASP A 94 -3.77 25.20 -15.20
N ALA A 95 -4.98 25.50 -15.68
CA ALA A 95 -5.96 24.49 -16.10
C ALA A 95 -5.51 23.67 -17.32
N ALA A 96 -4.76 24.27 -18.25
CA ALA A 96 -4.25 23.55 -19.41
C ALA A 96 -3.19 22.53 -18.99
N ALA A 97 -2.25 22.93 -18.12
CA ALA A 97 -1.27 22.04 -17.54
C ALA A 97 -1.91 20.93 -16.67
N ALA A 98 -3.01 21.23 -15.98
CA ALA A 98 -3.78 20.23 -15.23
C ALA A 98 -4.40 19.18 -16.13
N LEU A 99 -4.96 19.58 -17.28
CA LEU A 99 -5.54 18.67 -18.27
C LEU A 99 -4.46 17.77 -18.87
N GLU A 100 -3.32 18.33 -19.26
CA GLU A 100 -2.18 17.56 -19.76
C GLU A 100 -1.66 16.57 -18.72
N LEU A 101 -1.52 17.00 -17.46
CA LEU A 101 -1.04 16.13 -16.37
C LEU A 101 -2.00 14.97 -16.11
N GLY A 102 -3.31 15.25 -16.08
CA GLY A 102 -4.34 14.23 -15.92
C GLY A 102 -4.35 13.22 -17.08
N TYR A 103 -4.27 13.71 -18.32
CA TYR A 103 -4.17 12.86 -19.51
C TYR A 103 -2.91 11.98 -19.48
N PHE A 104 -1.76 12.57 -19.13
CA PHE A 104 -0.50 11.85 -19.03
C PHE A 104 -0.53 10.76 -17.95
N ALA A 105 -1.00 11.10 -16.74
CA ALA A 105 -1.12 10.13 -15.65
C ALA A 105 -2.09 8.98 -16.00
N GLY A 106 -3.18 9.29 -16.71
CA GLY A 106 -4.11 8.30 -17.25
C GLY A 106 -3.46 7.35 -18.26
N ASN A 107 -2.71 7.88 -19.22
CA ASN A 107 -1.96 7.07 -20.20
C ASN A 107 -0.90 6.18 -19.55
N MET A 108 -0.34 6.63 -18.43
CA MET A 108 0.62 5.86 -17.64
C MET A 108 -0.05 4.77 -16.77
N HIS A 109 -1.38 4.70 -16.75
CA HIS A 109 -2.17 3.84 -15.85
C HIS A 109 -1.81 4.02 -14.38
N TRP A 110 -1.44 5.24 -13.99
CA TRP A 110 -1.12 5.52 -12.60
C TRP A 110 -2.39 5.68 -11.76
N LYS A 111 -2.35 5.15 -10.54
CA LYS A 111 -3.38 5.40 -9.55
C LYS A 111 -3.23 6.83 -9.04
N VAL A 112 -4.29 7.62 -9.19
CA VAL A 112 -4.30 9.04 -8.82
C VAL A 112 -5.46 9.38 -7.89
N ARG A 113 -5.29 10.46 -7.13
CA ARG A 113 -6.36 11.14 -6.41
C ARG A 113 -6.18 12.67 -6.52
N PHE A 114 -7.20 13.42 -6.12
CA PHE A 114 -7.21 14.88 -6.21
C PHE A 114 -7.17 15.51 -4.82
N GLY A 115 -6.33 16.51 -4.63
CA GLY A 115 -6.19 17.19 -3.33
C GLY A 115 -5.79 18.66 -3.48
N ARG A 116 -6.64 19.58 -3.00
CA ARG A 116 -6.38 21.05 -2.98
C ARG A 116 -5.76 21.58 -4.29
N GLY A 117 -6.37 21.28 -5.43
CA GLY A 117 -5.90 21.74 -6.74
C GLY A 117 -4.62 21.06 -7.26
N ALA A 118 -4.17 19.98 -6.62
CA ALA A 118 -3.07 19.15 -7.06
C ALA A 118 -3.55 17.75 -7.49
N LEU A 119 -2.75 17.11 -8.34
CA LEU A 119 -2.87 15.69 -8.63
C LEU A 119 -1.89 14.92 -7.75
N GLU A 120 -2.37 13.88 -7.08
CA GLU A 120 -1.54 13.01 -6.26
C GLU A 120 -1.45 11.64 -6.90
N ILE A 121 -0.21 11.16 -7.11
CA ILE A 121 0.09 9.92 -7.80
C ILE A 121 0.64 8.92 -6.80
N ALA A 122 0.04 7.73 -6.71
CA ALA A 122 0.55 6.68 -5.84
C ALA A 122 1.88 6.15 -6.37
N VAL A 123 2.95 6.33 -5.58
CA VAL A 123 4.30 5.90 -5.93
C VAL A 123 4.49 4.44 -5.50
N LYS A 124 4.66 3.57 -6.50
CA LYS A 124 5.09 2.18 -6.30
C LYS A 124 6.54 2.04 -6.74
N GLY A 125 7.43 1.62 -5.84
CA GLY A 125 8.86 1.48 -6.13
C GLY A 125 9.65 2.78 -5.99
N ALA A 126 10.61 3.00 -6.90
CA ALA A 126 11.50 4.16 -6.86
C ALA A 126 10.77 5.44 -7.30
N LEU A 127 10.92 6.52 -6.54
CA LEU A 127 10.34 7.81 -6.89
C LEU A 127 10.94 8.38 -8.19
N ASP A 128 12.23 8.15 -8.43
CA ASP A 128 12.96 8.66 -9.58
C ASP A 128 12.36 8.19 -10.92
N ASP A 129 11.79 6.98 -10.97
CA ASP A 129 11.11 6.46 -12.16
C ASP A 129 9.92 7.33 -12.58
N TYR A 130 9.21 7.90 -11.60
CA TYR A 130 8.09 8.82 -11.83
C TYR A 130 8.62 10.20 -12.23
N LEU A 131 9.62 10.71 -11.51
CA LEU A 131 10.22 12.01 -11.78
C LEU A 131 10.84 12.08 -13.18
N GLN A 132 11.49 11.02 -13.65
CA GLN A 132 12.07 10.96 -14.99
C GLN A 132 10.99 11.08 -16.08
N ARG A 133 9.84 10.44 -15.89
CA ARG A 133 8.70 10.52 -16.82
C ARG A 133 8.03 11.89 -16.80
N LEU A 134 8.02 12.55 -15.64
CA LEU A 134 7.47 13.88 -15.44
C LEU A 134 8.46 15.01 -15.80
N ALA A 135 9.73 14.67 -16.05
CA ALA A 135 10.81 15.63 -16.25
C ALA A 135 10.51 16.70 -17.32
N PRO A 136 9.90 16.39 -18.48
CA PRO A 136 9.56 17.44 -19.46
C PRO A 136 8.58 18.48 -18.91
N MET A 137 7.55 18.04 -18.18
CA MET A 137 6.54 18.95 -17.62
C MET A 137 7.09 19.75 -16.44
N LEU A 138 8.03 19.17 -15.67
CA LEU A 138 8.76 19.85 -14.59
C LEU A 138 9.72 20.90 -15.15
N ALA A 139 10.48 20.58 -16.21
CA ALA A 139 11.43 21.48 -16.85
C ALA A 139 10.73 22.72 -17.42
N ASP A 140 9.57 22.54 -18.06
CA ASP A 140 8.75 23.62 -18.62
C ASP A 140 7.93 24.37 -17.55
N GLN A 141 8.07 24.00 -16.27
CA GLN A 141 7.30 24.57 -15.15
C GLN A 141 5.78 24.48 -15.36
N ARG A 142 5.30 23.49 -16.12
CA ARG A 142 3.87 23.19 -16.25
C ARG A 142 3.34 22.59 -14.96
N ILE A 143 4.18 21.84 -14.27
CA ILE A 143 3.88 21.23 -12.97
C ILE A 143 5.03 21.51 -12.00
N ARG A 144 4.73 21.48 -10.70
CA ARG A 144 5.71 21.57 -9.63
C ARG A 144 5.43 20.52 -8.55
N LEU A 145 6.48 20.03 -7.92
CA LEU A 145 6.35 19.22 -6.70
C LEU A 145 5.75 20.08 -5.59
N ALA A 146 4.63 19.65 -5.04
CA ALA A 146 4.04 20.28 -3.87
C ALA A 146 4.49 19.48 -2.64
N ASN A 147 5.40 20.03 -1.84
CA ASN A 147 5.86 19.37 -0.63
C ASN A 147 4.70 19.20 0.36
N GLU A 148 4.27 17.96 0.50
CA GLU A 148 3.74 17.30 1.69
C GLU A 148 3.38 15.88 1.23
N VAL A 149 4.27 14.92 1.48
CA VAL A 149 3.90 13.50 1.50
C VAL A 149 2.92 13.38 2.66
N SER A 150 1.64 13.52 2.37
CA SER A 150 0.59 13.32 3.36
C SER A 150 0.38 11.82 3.48
N ASP A 151 0.61 11.29 4.68
CA ASP A 151 0.28 9.91 5.00
C ASP A 151 -1.21 9.68 4.72
N GLY A 152 -1.57 8.48 4.27
CA GLY A 152 -2.84 8.14 3.61
C GLY A 152 -4.15 8.31 4.40
N ARG A 153 -4.20 9.12 5.46
CA ARG A 153 -5.45 9.49 6.14
C ARG A 153 -6.21 10.51 5.30
N GLU A 154 -7.01 10.01 4.35
CA GLU A 154 -8.02 10.85 3.69
C GLU A 154 -9.08 11.27 4.71
N HIS A 155 -9.16 12.58 4.95
CA HIS A 155 -10.36 13.22 5.44
C HIS A 155 -11.43 13.10 4.36
N HIS A 156 -12.31 12.11 4.51
CA HIS A 156 -13.60 12.10 3.86
C HIS A 156 -14.42 13.26 4.43
N HIS A 157 -14.68 14.29 3.63
CA HIS A 157 -15.68 15.29 3.97
C HIS A 157 -16.75 15.32 2.87
N VAL A 158 -17.96 15.05 3.35
CA VAL A 158 -19.27 15.05 2.69
C VAL A 158 -19.54 16.38 1.99
#